data_AF-A0A328A4S8-F1
#
_entry.id   AF-A0A328A4S8-F1
#
_cell.length_a   1.000
_cell.length_b   1.000
_cell.length_c   1.000
_cell.angle_alpha   90.00
_cell.angle_beta   90.00
_cell.angle_gamma   90.00
#
_symmetry.space_group_name_H-M   'P 1'
#
loop_
_entity.id
_entity.type
_entity.pdbx_description
1 polymer ?
#
loop_
_entity_poly.entity_id
_entity_poly.type
_entity_poly.pdbx_seq_one_letter_code
_entity_poly.pdbx_strand_id
1 'polypeptide(L)' 'MVDYDFAKQSLTDIEKVVGKPDRSEKGSYVEEENGVKGKRIPTVMNEYGHLVLNAEKINGKWDVVDIQYVR' A
#
# COMPACT_ATOMS: atom_id res chain seq x y z
N MET A 1 0.70 17.94 -15.51
CA MET A 1 0.30 16.81 -14.65
C MET A 1 1.24 16.91 -13.46
N VAL A 2 0.73 17.22 -12.27
CA VAL A 2 1.60 17.29 -11.08
C VAL A 2 1.82 15.86 -10.66
N ASP A 3 2.98 15.30 -11.00
CA ASP A 3 3.48 14.09 -10.38
C ASP A 3 3.72 14.45 -8.92
N TYR A 4 2.71 14.21 -8.08
CA TYR A 4 2.91 14.17 -6.66
C TYR A 4 3.79 12.95 -6.42
N ASP A 5 5.08 13.21 -6.35
CA ASP A 5 6.07 12.35 -5.72
C ASP A 5 5.66 12.28 -4.24
N PHE A 6 4.59 11.53 -3.95
CA PHE A 6 4.27 11.09 -2.61
C PHE A 6 5.52 10.32 -2.20
N ALA A 7 6.44 11.00 -1.51
CA ALA A 7 7.56 10.39 -0.84
C ALA A 7 6.98 9.16 -0.14
N LYS A 8 7.25 7.96 -0.69
CA LYS A 8 6.45 6.75 -0.43
C LYS A 8 6.23 6.62 1.06
N GLN A 9 5.03 6.99 1.52
CA GLN A 9 4.77 7.05 2.95
C GLN A 9 4.71 5.62 3.44
N SER A 10 5.35 5.35 4.58
CA SER A 10 5.25 4.02 5.15
C SER A 10 3.84 3.84 5.71
N LEU A 11 3.29 2.63 5.54
CA LEU A 11 1.99 2.29 6.12
C LEU A 11 1.97 2.56 7.64
N THR A 12 3.09 2.27 8.30
CA THR A 12 3.27 2.52 9.73
C THR A 12 3.17 3.99 10.10
N ASP A 13 3.64 4.91 9.26
CA ASP A 13 3.52 6.34 9.55
C ASP A 13 2.10 6.84 9.34
N ILE A 14 1.37 6.31 8.35
CA ILE A 14 -0.06 6.59 8.20
C ILE A 14 -0.82 6.09 9.43
N GLU A 15 -0.61 4.84 9.84
CA GLU A 15 -1.28 4.23 11.00
C GLU A 15 -1.02 4.98 12.33
N LYS A 16 0.11 5.68 12.47
CA LYS A 16 0.36 6.56 13.63
C LYS A 16 -0.56 7.78 13.66
N VAL A 17 -1.00 8.26 12.49
CA VAL A 17 -1.82 9.47 12.36
C VAL A 17 -3.31 9.11 12.34
N VAL A 18 -3.71 8.12 11.53
CA VAL A 18 -5.11 7.76 11.35
C VAL A 18 -5.59 6.66 12.30
N GLY A 19 -4.66 5.98 12.99
CA GLY A 19 -4.97 4.88 13.89
C GLY A 19 -4.98 3.52 13.20
N LYS A 20 -5.77 2.59 13.72
CA LYS A 20 -5.90 1.23 13.17
C LYS A 20 -6.99 1.19 12.09
N PRO A 21 -6.84 0.34 11.07
CA PRO A 21 -7.87 0.17 10.06
C PRO A 21 -9.11 -0.51 10.65
N ASP A 22 -10.28 -0.14 10.14
CA ASP A 22 -11.56 -0.81 10.40
C ASP A 22 -11.59 -2.18 9.72
N ARG A 23 -11.02 -2.26 8.52
CA ARG A 23 -10.87 -3.49 7.74
C ARG A 23 -9.49 -3.56 7.09
N SER A 24 -8.92 -4.76 7.07
CA SER A 24 -7.65 -5.05 6.42
C SER A 24 -7.75 -6.31 5.57
N GLU A 25 -7.40 -6.22 4.30
CA GLU A 25 -7.42 -7.30 3.33
C GLU A 25 -6.02 -7.54 2.77
N LYS A 26 -5.51 -8.77 2.90
CA LYS A 26 -4.15 -9.11 2.50
C LYS A 26 -4.17 -9.80 1.15
N GLY A 27 -3.24 -9.40 0.29
CA GLY A 27 -3.04 -9.98 -1.03
C GLY A 27 -1.57 -10.22 -1.34
N SER A 28 -1.31 -10.62 -2.57
CA SER A 28 0.02 -10.62 -3.15
C SER A 28 -0.06 -10.84 -4.65
N TYR A 29 0.88 -10.28 -5.40
CA TYR A 29 1.10 -10.61 -6.80
C TYR A 29 2.55 -11.06 -7.03
N VAL A 30 2.82 -11.64 -8.20
CA VAL A 30 4.18 -11.93 -8.66
C VAL A 30 4.54 -10.87 -9.67
N GLU A 31 5.57 -10.09 -9.38
CA GLU A 31 6.16 -9.18 -10.35
C GLU A 31 7.00 -10.02 -11.32
N GLU A 32 6.61 -10.11 -12.59
CA GLU A 32 7.42 -10.79 -13.61
C GLU A 32 8.37 -9.78 -14.26
N GLU A 33 9.66 -10.03 -14.18
CA GLU A 33 10.69 -9.21 -14.81
C GLU A 33 11.32 -10.03 -15.95
N ASN A 34 11.11 -9.60 -17.20
CA ASN A 34 11.69 -10.21 -18.41
C ASN A 34 11.52 -11.75 -18.54
N GLY A 35 10.38 -12.30 -18.13
CA GLY A 35 10.06 -13.72 -18.29
C GLY A 35 10.74 -14.66 -17.27
N VAL A 36 11.42 -14.11 -16.26
CA VAL A 36 11.86 -14.86 -15.09
C VAL A 36 10.75 -14.76 -14.03
N LYS A 37 10.40 -15.88 -13.37
CA LYS A 37 9.51 -15.88 -12.19
C LYS A 37 10.08 -14.89 -11.18
N GLY A 38 9.54 -13.69 -11.13
CA GLY A 38 10.08 -12.65 -10.28
C GLY A 38 9.53 -12.73 -8.86
N LYS A 39 9.67 -11.63 -8.14
CA LYS A 39 9.46 -11.61 -6.69
C LYS A 39 7.97 -11.60 -6.37
N ARG A 40 7.56 -12.43 -5.41
CA ARG A 40 6.22 -12.30 -4.81
C ARG A 40 6.20 -11.04 -3.95
N ILE A 41 5.34 -10.09 -4.29
CA ILE A 41 5.12 -8.85 -3.55
C ILE A 41 3.84 -8.99 -2.72
N PRO A 42 3.94 -9.04 -1.38
CA PRO A 42 2.77 -8.95 -0.51
C PRO A 42 2.10 -7.58 -0.64
N THR A 43 0.77 -7.58 -0.61
CA THR A 43 -0.04 -6.36 -0.64
C THR A 43 -1.02 -6.34 0.52
N VAL A 44 -1.47 -5.14 0.89
CA VAL A 44 -2.56 -4.96 1.86
C VAL A 44 -3.43 -3.79 1.44
N MET A 45 -4.73 -3.97 1.52
CA MET A 45 -5.73 -2.92 1.43
C MET A 45 -6.28 -2.67 2.83
N ASN A 46 -6.23 -1.42 3.29
CA ASN A 46 -6.76 -1.03 4.59
C ASN A 46 -7.83 0.04 4.41
N GLU A 47 -8.97 -0.13 5.09
CA GLU A 47 -10.07 0.82 5.12
C GLU A 47 -10.13 1.50 6.50
N TYR A 48 -10.23 2.84 6.53
CA TYR A 48 -10.40 3.66 7.73
C TYR A 48 -11.56 4.63 7.49
N GLY A 49 -12.81 4.15 7.57
CA GLY A 49 -14.07 4.90 7.40
C GLY A 49 -14.17 5.82 6.18
N HIS A 50 -13.43 6.92 6.21
CA HIS A 50 -13.32 7.98 5.20
C HIS A 50 -12.15 7.79 4.21
N LEU A 51 -11.29 6.79 4.38
CA LEU A 51 -10.19 6.51 3.46
C LEU A 51 -9.99 5.01 3.22
N VAL A 52 -9.51 4.68 2.03
CA VAL A 52 -8.99 3.36 1.68
C VAL A 52 -7.56 3.54 1.18
N LEU A 53 -6.63 2.71 1.65
CA LEU A 53 -5.27 2.72 1.17
C LEU A 53 -4.87 1.33 0.67
N ASN A 54 -3.96 1.32 -0.30
CA ASN A 54 -3.23 0.13 -0.73
C ASN A 54 -1.75 0.31 -0.43
N ALA A 55 -1.13 -0.73 0.13
CA ALA A 55 0.29 -0.75 0.40
C ALA A 55 0.93 -2.06 -0.07
N GLU A 56 2.19 -1.97 -0.46
CA GLU A 56 3.00 -3.09 -0.96
C GLU A 56 4.22 -3.29 -0.08
N LYS A 57 4.62 -4.55 0.10
CA LYS A 57 5.80 -4.87 0.89
C LYS A 57 7.05 -4.97 0.02
N ILE A 58 7.73 -3.84 -0.16
CA ILE A 58 8.95 -3.73 -0.96
C ILE A 58 10.15 -3.67 0.00
N ASN A 59 11.17 -4.51 -0.25
CA ASN A 59 12.40 -4.57 0.55
C ASN A 59 12.18 -4.63 2.08
N GLY A 60 11.11 -5.32 2.50
CA GLY A 60 10.77 -5.51 3.91
C GLY A 60 9.94 -4.39 4.54
N LYS A 61 9.70 -3.30 3.82
CA LYS A 61 8.90 -2.15 4.28
C LYS A 61 7.54 -2.12 3.56
N TRP A 62 6.51 -1.64 4.25
CA TRP A 62 5.19 -1.41 3.67
C TRP A 62 5.12 0.01 3.15
N ASP A 63 5.19 0.14 1.82
CA ASP A 63 5.10 1.42 1.13
C ASP A 63 3.67 1.60 0.64
N VAL A 64 3.07 2.75 0.94
CA VAL A 64 1.73 3.09 0.46
C VAL A 64 1.83 3.47 -1.02
N VAL A 65 1.03 2.81 -1.85
CA VAL A 65 1.03 2.98 -3.31
C VAL A 65 -0.21 3.71 -3.82
N ASP A 66 -1.31 3.67 -3.06
CA ASP A 66 -2.55 4.36 -3.40
C ASP A 66 -3.33 4.75 -2.15
N ILE A 67 -4.00 5.90 -2.19
CA ILE A 67 -4.89 6.41 -1.14
C ILE A 67 -6.11 7.02 -1.82
N GLN A 68 -7.29 6.56 -1.42
CA GLN A 68 -8.58 7.01 -1.93
C GLN A 68 -9.45 7.52 -0.78
N TYR A 69 -10.06 8.69 -0.95
CA TYR A 69 -11.02 9.22 0.01
C TYR A 69 -12.42 8.75 -0.34
N VAL A 70 -13.12 8.16 0.64
CA VAL A 70 -14.50 7.69 0.49
C VAL A 70 -15.43 8.74 1.07
N ARG A 71 -16.43 9.17 0.28
CA ARG A 71 -17.45 10.15 0.70
C ARG A 71 -18.58 9.51 1.47
#